data_AF-A0A258ETM8-F1
#
_entry.id   AF-A0A258ETM8-F1
#
_cell.length_a   1.000
_cell.length_b   1.000
_cell.length_c   1.000
_cell.angle_alpha   90.00
_cell.angle_beta   90.00
_cell.angle_gamma   90.00
#
_symmetry.space_group_name_H-M   'P 1'
#
loop_
_entity.id
_entity.type
_entity.pdbx_description
1 polymer ?
#
loop_
_entity_poly.entity_id
_entity_poly.type
_entity_poly.pdbx_seq_one_letter_code
_entity_poly.pdbx_strand_id
1 'polypeptide(L)'
;MPETPDAKTRTGHQVIADCLKSLDSSPGVYRMLNAASEVLYVGKARNLKARVSNYARPSGHSARIARMIHETASMMFLTTRTELEALLLEQNLIKQLKPRYNVLLRDDKSFPNILISA
;
A
#
# COMPACT_ATOMS: atom_id res chain seq x y z
N MET A 1 -26.19 12.11 -22.48
CA MET A 1 -26.11 11.29 -21.26
C MET A 1 -27.50 10.77 -20.94
N PRO A 2 -27.59 9.54 -20.41
CA PRO A 2 -27.93 9.46 -18.99
C PRO A 2 -26.89 8.64 -18.21
N GLU A 3 -26.88 8.93 -16.92
CA GLU A 3 -25.92 8.53 -15.90
C GLU A 3 -26.24 7.10 -15.44
N THR A 4 -25.28 6.19 -15.54
CA THR A 4 -25.45 4.80 -15.09
C THR A 4 -25.46 4.79 -13.55
N PRO A 5 -26.42 4.10 -12.90
CA PRO A 5 -26.64 4.21 -11.46
C PRO A 5 -25.56 3.50 -10.65
N ASP A 6 -25.00 4.22 -9.69
CA ASP A 6 -24.60 3.80 -8.34
C ASP A 6 -24.43 2.27 -8.11
N ALA A 7 -23.43 1.68 -8.75
CA ALA A 7 -22.93 0.38 -8.35
C ALA A 7 -22.16 0.60 -7.04
N LYS A 8 -22.77 0.30 -5.88
CA LYS A 8 -22.14 0.38 -4.54
C LYS A 8 -20.67 -0.03 -4.64
N THR A 9 -19.76 0.96 -4.67
CA THR A 9 -18.34 0.67 -4.81
C THR A 9 -17.91 -0.07 -3.56
N ARG A 10 -17.51 -1.34 -3.72
CA ARG A 10 -17.01 -2.13 -2.60
C ARG A 10 -15.73 -1.47 -2.11
N THR A 11 -15.67 -1.10 -0.83
CA THR A 11 -14.48 -0.54 -0.19
C THR A 11 -14.23 -1.15 1.18
N GLY A 12 -13.09 -0.85 1.80
CA GLY A 12 -12.83 -1.18 3.19
C GLY A 12 -12.26 -2.57 3.42
N HIS A 13 -12.40 -3.05 4.66
CA HIS A 13 -11.83 -4.31 5.14
C HIS A 13 -12.20 -5.52 4.27
N GLN A 14 -13.41 -5.58 3.71
CA GLN A 14 -13.86 -6.69 2.88
C GLN A 14 -13.05 -6.80 1.58
N VAL A 15 -12.76 -5.67 0.93
CA VAL A 15 -11.92 -5.62 -0.27
C VAL A 15 -10.50 -6.10 0.07
N ILE A 16 -9.94 -5.58 1.15
CA ILE A 16 -8.59 -5.94 1.60
C ILE A 16 -8.50 -7.43 1.96
N ALA A 17 -9.53 -7.97 2.62
CA ALA A 17 -9.61 -9.38 2.98
C ALA A 17 -9.69 -10.29 1.74
N ASP A 18 -10.43 -9.89 0.69
CA ASP A 18 -10.51 -10.66 -0.55
C ASP A 18 -9.15 -10.77 -1.26
N CYS A 19 -8.32 -9.74 -1.20
CA CYS A 19 -6.96 -9.78 -1.76
C CYS A 19 -6.07 -10.86 -1.11
N LEU A 20 -6.36 -11.32 0.12
CA LEU A 20 -5.57 -12.35 0.79
C LEU A 20 -5.61 -13.71 0.09
N LYS A 21 -6.62 -13.96 -0.73
CA LYS A 21 -6.79 -15.21 -1.49
C LYS A 21 -5.75 -15.35 -2.60
N SER A 22 -5.25 -14.24 -3.13
CA SER A 22 -4.28 -14.20 -4.24
C SER A 22 -2.85 -13.90 -3.79
N LEU A 23 -2.61 -13.70 -2.48
CA LEU A 23 -1.31 -13.33 -1.96
C LEU A 23 -0.54 -14.52 -1.39
N ASP A 24 0.76 -14.52 -1.66
CA ASP A 24 1.75 -15.40 -1.05
C ASP A 24 2.56 -14.67 0.04
N SER A 25 3.54 -15.37 0.60
CA SER A 25 4.43 -14.85 1.63
C SER A 25 5.63 -14.09 1.08
N SER A 26 5.65 -13.74 -0.21
CA SER A 26 6.79 -13.09 -0.86
C SER A 26 6.98 -11.64 -0.40
N PRO A 27 8.22 -11.11 -0.45
CA PRO A 27 8.45 -9.68 -0.26
C PRO A 27 7.96 -8.89 -1.48
N GLY A 28 7.67 -7.61 -1.26
CA GLY A 28 7.26 -6.73 -2.35
C GLY A 28 6.64 -5.41 -1.88
N VAL A 29 6.04 -4.72 -2.84
CA VAL A 29 5.37 -3.43 -2.65
C VAL A 29 3.88 -3.58 -2.96
N TYR A 30 3.04 -2.92 -2.18
CA TYR A 30 1.60 -2.84 -2.42
C TYR A 30 1.14 -1.38 -2.51
N ARG A 31 0.05 -1.19 -3.25
CA ARG A 31 -0.66 0.09 -3.38
C ARG A 31 -2.10 -0.11 -2.95
N MET A 32 -2.64 0.84 -2.20
CA MET A 32 -4.06 0.97 -1.90
C MET A 32 -4.63 2.10 -2.75
N LEU A 33 -5.73 1.83 -3.44
CA LEU A 33 -6.37 2.78 -4.35
C LEU A 33 -7.82 3.03 -3.95
N ASN A 34 -8.31 4.23 -4.20
CA ASN A 34 -9.72 4.57 -3.99
C ASN A 34 -10.60 4.16 -5.19
N ALA A 35 -11.90 4.45 -5.08
CA ALA A 35 -12.88 4.19 -6.14
C ALA A 35 -12.55 4.87 -7.48
N ALA A 36 -11.86 6.01 -7.45
CA ALA A 36 -11.42 6.75 -8.62
C ALA A 36 -10.05 6.27 -9.16
N SER A 37 -9.54 5.13 -8.66
CA SER A 37 -8.21 4.60 -9.00
C SER A 37 -7.03 5.50 -8.62
N GLU A 38 -7.22 6.45 -7.70
CA GLU A 38 -6.15 7.28 -7.16
C GLU A 38 -5.40 6.53 -6.07
N VAL A 39 -4.07 6.72 -5.99
CA VAL A 39 -3.23 6.04 -5.01
C VAL A 39 -3.34 6.72 -3.66
N LEU A 40 -3.92 6.01 -2.70
CA LEU A 40 -4.06 6.47 -1.32
C LEU A 40 -2.75 6.24 -0.54
N TYR A 41 -2.14 5.07 -0.75
CA TYR A 41 -0.98 4.63 0.01
C TYR A 41 -0.11 3.66 -0.80
N VAL A 42 1.20 3.74 -0.59
CA VAL A 42 2.20 2.78 -1.05
C VAL A 42 2.93 2.25 0.19
N GLY A 43 3.15 0.95 0.28
CA GLY A 43 3.97 0.37 1.33
C GLY A 43 4.73 -0.87 0.87
N LYS A 44 5.86 -1.15 1.49
CA LYS A 44 6.61 -2.40 1.31
C LYS A 44 6.36 -3.41 2.42
N ALA A 45 6.58 -4.69 2.11
CA ALA A 45 6.51 -5.79 3.07
C ALA A 45 7.59 -6.84 2.78
N ARG A 46 8.10 -7.47 3.86
CA ARG A 46 8.90 -8.70 3.76
C ARG A 46 8.03 -9.92 3.45
N ASN A 47 6.75 -9.84 3.85
CA ASN A 47 5.72 -10.83 3.61
C ASN A 47 4.41 -10.08 3.32
N LEU A 48 3.99 -10.08 2.05
CA LEU A 48 2.80 -9.36 1.60
C LEU A 48 1.53 -9.86 2.30
N LYS A 49 1.31 -11.19 2.35
CA LYS A 49 0.13 -11.77 3.01
C LYS A 49 0.00 -11.36 4.46
N ALA A 50 1.07 -11.42 5.25
CA ALA A 50 1.06 -11.03 6.65
C ALA A 50 0.77 -9.52 6.82
N ARG A 51 1.37 -8.68 5.97
CA ARG A 51 1.15 -7.23 6.01
C ARG A 51 -0.29 -6.86 5.66
N VAL A 52 -0.85 -7.44 4.60
CA VAL A 52 -2.23 -7.20 4.17
C VAL A 52 -3.23 -7.74 5.19
N SER A 53 -2.94 -8.89 5.80
CA SER A 53 -3.78 -9.48 6.85
C SER A 53 -3.94 -8.56 8.05
N ASN A 54 -2.91 -7.76 8.36
CA ASN A 54 -3.00 -6.77 9.43
C ASN A 54 -4.06 -5.70 9.13
N TYR A 55 -4.15 -5.21 7.89
CA TYR A 55 -5.14 -4.20 7.47
C TYR A 55 -6.56 -4.75 7.32
N ALA A 56 -6.72 -6.07 7.15
CA ALA A 56 -8.04 -6.70 7.10
C ALA A 56 -8.72 -6.82 8.47
N ARG A 57 -7.98 -6.57 9.57
CA ARG A 57 -8.53 -6.62 10.93
C ARG A 57 -9.45 -5.42 11.16
N PRO A 58 -10.65 -5.61 11.74
CA PRO A 58 -11.61 -4.51 11.91
C PRO A 58 -11.22 -3.48 12.97
N SER A 59 -10.26 -3.79 13.84
CA SER A 59 -9.85 -2.94 14.97
C SER A 59 -8.33 -2.95 15.16
N GLY A 60 -7.83 -2.03 16.00
CA GLY A 60 -6.39 -1.89 16.28
C GLY A 60 -5.63 -0.97 15.32
N HIS A 61 -6.36 -0.19 14.52
CA HIS A 61 -5.79 0.82 13.62
C HIS A 61 -5.96 2.23 14.17
N SER A 62 -4.98 3.10 13.94
CA SER A 62 -5.13 4.53 14.21
C SER A 62 -6.21 5.12 13.31
N ALA A 63 -6.85 6.23 13.72
CA ALA A 63 -7.91 6.87 12.94
C ALA A 63 -7.50 7.17 11.49
N ARG A 64 -6.25 7.58 11.27
CA ARG A 64 -5.67 7.82 9.94
C ARG A 64 -5.63 6.56 9.08
N ILE A 65 -5.20 5.44 9.64
CA ILE A 65 -5.13 4.15 8.94
C ILE A 65 -6.51 3.57 8.71
N ALA A 66 -7.41 3.67 9.68
CA ALA A 66 -8.80 3.23 9.54
C ALA A 66 -9.52 3.98 8.39
N ARG A 67 -9.28 5.29 8.26
CA ARG A 67 -9.81 6.09 7.14
C ARG A 67 -9.26 5.65 5.79
N MET A 68 -7.94 5.44 5.69
CA MET A 68 -7.30 4.91 4.48
C MET A 68 -7.89 3.55 4.08
N ILE A 69 -8.09 2.64 5.03
CA ILE A 69 -8.73 1.35 4.79
C ILE A 69 -10.14 1.55 4.24
N HIS A 70 -10.95 2.39 4.91
CA HIS A 70 -12.33 2.66 4.49
C HIS A 70 -12.43 3.21 3.07
N GLU A 71 -11.50 4.07 2.65
CA GLU A 71 -11.43 4.63 1.30
C GLU A 71 -10.86 3.65 0.25
N THR A 72 -10.22 2.55 0.67
CA THR A 72 -9.59 1.58 -0.24
C THR A 72 -10.65 0.77 -0.98
N ALA A 73 -10.69 0.91 -2.30
CA ALA A 73 -11.57 0.16 -3.22
C ALA A 73 -10.83 -0.96 -3.97
N SER A 74 -9.50 -0.86 -4.10
CA SER A 74 -8.67 -1.92 -4.68
C SER A 74 -7.24 -1.88 -4.18
N MET A 75 -6.50 -2.97 -4.38
CA MET A 75 -5.08 -3.06 -4.09
C MET A 75 -4.31 -3.61 -5.28
N MET A 76 -3.09 -3.11 -5.48
CA MET A 76 -2.14 -3.65 -6.46
C MET A 76 -0.87 -4.13 -5.75
N PHE A 77 -0.24 -5.17 -6.30
CA PHE A 77 0.93 -5.82 -5.71
C PHE A 77 2.03 -6.01 -6.75
N LEU A 78 3.27 -5.74 -6.36
CA LEU A 78 4.47 -6.08 -7.11
C LEU A 78 5.40 -6.86 -6.18
N THR A 79 5.60 -8.15 -6.45
CA THR A 79 6.55 -9.00 -5.74
C THR A 79 7.98 -8.68 -6.17
N THR A 80 8.92 -8.73 -5.24
CA THR A 80 10.35 -8.56 -5.50
C THR A 80 11.12 -9.79 -5.04
N ARG A 81 12.39 -9.91 -5.42
CA ARG A 81 13.24 -11.03 -4.96
C ARG A 81 13.82 -10.75 -3.58
N THR A 82 14.12 -9.48 -3.32
CA THR A 82 14.75 -9.05 -2.07
C THR A 82 13.97 -7.93 -1.40
N GLU A 83 14.20 -7.75 -0.10
CA GLU A 83 13.65 -6.62 0.65
C GLU A 83 14.21 -5.27 0.20
N LEU A 84 15.47 -5.27 -0.27
CA LEU A 84 16.14 -4.07 -0.75
C LEU A 84 15.49 -3.56 -2.04
N GLU A 85 15.17 -4.46 -2.98
CA GLU A 85 14.40 -4.11 -4.17
C GLU A 85 13.03 -3.54 -3.80
N ALA A 86 12.32 -4.15 -2.84
CA ALA A 86 11.03 -3.64 -2.37
C ALA A 86 11.15 -2.23 -1.78
N LEU A 87 12.22 -1.97 -1.00
CA LEU A 87 12.49 -0.65 -0.43
C LEU A 87 12.74 0.40 -1.52
N LEU A 88 13.61 0.10 -2.50
CA LEU A 88 13.92 1.02 -3.58
C LEU A 88 12.69 1.32 -4.45
N LEU A 89 11.90 0.29 -4.77
CA LEU A 89 10.67 0.41 -5.53
C LEU A 89 9.62 1.22 -4.79
N GLU A 90 9.41 0.97 -3.50
CA GLU A 90 8.49 1.75 -2.66
C GLU A 90 8.88 3.23 -2.65
N GLN A 91 10.16 3.53 -2.39
CA GLN A 91 10.65 4.91 -2.36
C GLN A 91 10.46 5.62 -3.70
N ASN A 92 10.71 4.92 -4.81
CA ASN A 92 10.46 5.45 -6.15
C ASN A 92 8.97 5.77 -6.36
N LEU A 93 8.08 4.82 -6.03
CA LEU A 93 6.63 4.99 -6.16
C LEU A 93 6.08 6.09 -5.27
N ILE A 94 6.54 6.21 -4.02
CA ILE A 94 6.13 7.30 -3.12
C ILE A 94 6.55 8.66 -3.68
N LYS A 95 7.78 8.78 -4.21
CA LYS A 95 8.28 10.03 -4.81
C LYS A 95 7.47 10.45 -6.05
N GLN A 96 7.12 9.48 -6.90
CA GLN A 96 6.37 9.73 -8.13
C GLN A 96 4.90 10.04 -7.86
N LEU A 97 4.25 9.27 -6.99
CA LEU A 97 2.80 9.29 -6.80
C LEU A 97 2.35 10.22 -5.67
N LYS A 98 3.24 10.55 -4.74
CA LYS A 98 3.00 11.37 -3.53
C LYS A 98 1.65 11.05 -2.84
N PRO A 99 1.40 9.78 -2.47
CA PRO A 99 0.09 9.37 -1.98
C PRO A 99 -0.30 10.08 -0.69
N ARG A 100 -1.58 10.43 -0.55
CA ARG A 100 -2.12 11.21 0.58
C ARG A 100 -1.79 10.62 1.95
N TYR A 101 -1.80 9.29 2.09
CA TYR A 101 -1.56 8.62 3.36
C TYR A 101 -0.10 8.20 3.58
N ASN A 102 0.81 8.44 2.63
CA ASN A 102 2.24 8.33 2.90
C ASN A 102 2.70 9.59 3.63
N VAL A 103 3.45 9.42 4.72
CA VAL A 103 4.16 10.55 5.32
C VAL A 103 5.36 10.82 4.42
N LEU A 104 5.29 11.91 3.66
CA LEU A 104 6.46 12.40 2.93
C LEU A 104 7.40 12.98 3.98
N LEU A 105 8.48 12.26 4.28
CA LEU A 105 9.61 12.86 4.97
C LEU A 105 10.13 13.96 4.05
N ARG A 106 9.94 15.22 4.46
CA ARG A 106 10.65 16.35 3.86
C ARG A 106 12.12 16.10 4.16
N ASP A 107 12.89 15.97 3.10
CA ASP A 107 14.30 15.62 3.16
C ASP A 107 15.07 16.82 3.71
N ASP A 108 15.52 16.71 4.96
CA ASP A 108 16.62 17.49 5.52
C ASP A 108 17.79 16.58 5.93
N LYS A 109 17.80 15.30 5.52
CA LYS A 109 18.87 14.36 5.87
C LYS A 109 19.12 13.35 4.75
N SER A 110 20.06 13.75 3.88
CA SER A 110 20.97 12.92 3.10
C SER A 110 21.09 11.51 3.66
N PHE A 111 20.84 10.47 2.86
CA PHE A 111 21.09 9.08 3.22
C PHE A 111 22.60 8.84 3.43
N PRO A 112 23.15 8.70 4.64
CA PRO A 112 24.49 8.18 4.81
C PRO A 112 24.37 6.66 5.00
N ASN A 113 25.44 5.94 4.64
CA ASN A 113 25.66 4.51 4.85
C ASN A 113 25.34 3.63 3.63
N ILE A 114 26.23 3.73 2.64
CA ILE A 114 26.71 2.53 1.96
C ILE A 114 27.86 2.00 2.81
N LEU A 115 27.72 0.81 3.39
CA LEU A 115 28.86 0.05 3.92
C LEU A 115 29.21 -1.00 2.85
N ILE A 116 30.31 -0.78 2.13
CA ILE A 116 31.00 -1.85 1.40
C ILE A 116 32.05 -2.40 2.37
N SER A 117 31.98 -3.69 2.67
CA SER A 117 33.13 -4.42 3.20
C SER A 117 33.60 -5.37 2.11
N ALA A 118 34.92 -5.34 1.87
CA ALA A 118 35.64 -6.23 0.96
C ALA A 118 35.69 -7.68 1.48
#